data_AF-A0A1W1CY54-F1
#
_entry.id   AF-A0A1W1CY54-F1
#
_cell.length_a   1.000
_cell.length_b   1.000
_cell.length_c   1.000
_cell.angle_alpha   90.00
_cell.angle_beta   90.00
_cell.angle_gamma   90.00
#
_symmetry.space_group_name_H-M   'P 1'
#
loop_
_entity.id
_entity.type
_entity.pdbx_description
1 polymer ?
#
loop_
_entity_poly.entity_id
_entity_poly.type
_entity_poly.pdbx_seq_one_letter_code
_entity_poly.pdbx_strand_id
1 'polypeptide(L)'
;MRIKLFLSMLLTVLIFSGCQPEGDTPPEEDTPTKTTSKKEASGWYMRTTAEATTEDGKVYTHKSAGVFGALKESSDEKDRHDIKAFGSATLYVVFPQQEWGEDNGDYFSDYRHYDKESAARQVWTFQVKAKSKLSDATLKLALQGPYKVYKKEDFGYNEEEDSDSMIKNELNLVDVDNNQTYPYAKLNTLTLNMEGKRVRTFRWVKGAVYPEDYDALATPSHTKSLQMQSLKTQQRKPETKFGFPPVP
;
A
#
# COMPACT_ATOMS: atom_id res chain seq x y z
N MET A 1 19.99 2.67 -43.42
CA MET A 1 19.00 1.57 -43.35
C MET A 1 17.62 2.20 -43.17
N ARG A 2 16.73 2.09 -44.16
CA ARG A 2 15.42 2.78 -44.19
C ARG A 2 14.33 1.79 -43.77
N ILE A 3 13.68 2.02 -42.63
CA ILE A 3 12.52 1.21 -42.20
C ILE A 3 11.26 2.04 -42.48
N LYS A 4 10.39 1.47 -43.32
CA LYS A 4 9.14 2.07 -43.81
C LYS A 4 8.05 1.92 -42.74
N LEU A 5 7.38 3.04 -42.44
CA LEU A 5 6.08 3.08 -41.75
C LEU A 5 5.05 2.30 -42.58
N PHE A 6 4.25 1.46 -41.93
CA PHE A 6 2.97 0.99 -42.47
C PHE A 6 1.85 1.44 -41.53
N LEU A 7 1.12 2.44 -42.01
CA LEU A 7 -0.13 2.95 -41.46
C LEU A 7 -1.25 2.11 -42.09
N SER A 8 -1.97 1.30 -41.29
CA SER A 8 -3.15 0.57 -41.76
C SER A 8 -4.36 1.07 -41.00
N MET A 9 -5.08 1.97 -41.66
CA MET A 9 -6.40 2.46 -41.30
C MET A 9 -7.42 1.43 -41.78
N LEU A 10 -8.26 0.88 -40.90
CA LEU A 10 -9.47 0.19 -41.33
C LEU A 10 -10.65 0.67 -40.48
N LEU A 11 -11.44 1.52 -41.12
CA LEU A 11 -12.73 2.03 -40.68
C LEU A 11 -13.80 1.07 -41.20
N THR A 12 -14.52 0.39 -40.31
CA THR A 12 -15.70 -0.41 -40.68
C THR A 12 -16.92 0.20 -40.02
N VAL A 13 -17.68 0.97 -40.80
CA VAL A 13 -19.02 1.45 -40.46
C VAL A 13 -20.01 0.39 -40.94
N LEU A 14 -20.69 -0.28 -40.01
CA LEU A 14 -21.85 -1.13 -40.30
C LEU A 14 -23.10 -0.41 -39.80
N ILE A 15 -23.85 0.16 -40.73
CA ILE A 15 -25.20 0.69 -40.51
C ILE A 15 -26.16 -0.47 -40.83
N PHE A 16 -26.72 -1.09 -39.80
CA PHE A 16 -27.87 -1.97 -39.95
C PHE A 16 -29.13 -1.16 -39.66
N SER A 17 -29.84 -0.77 -40.73
CA SER A 17 -31.25 -0.37 -40.68
C SER A 17 -32.08 -1.64 -40.81
N GLY A 18 -32.77 -2.04 -39.73
CA GLY A 18 -33.67 -3.19 -39.69
C GLY A 18 -35.05 -2.77 -39.20
N CYS A 19 -36.05 -3.00 -40.04
CA CYS A 19 -37.46 -2.69 -39.85
C CYS A 19 -38.08 -3.30 -38.58
N GLN A 20 -38.95 -2.49 -37.98
CA GLN A 20 -39.86 -2.75 -36.87
C GLN A 20 -41.04 -3.64 -37.32
N PRO A 21 -41.38 -4.71 -36.59
CA PRO A 21 -42.74 -5.23 -36.55
C PRO A 21 -43.47 -4.65 -35.34
N GLU A 22 -44.64 -4.04 -35.59
CA GLU A 22 -45.62 -3.65 -34.58
C GLU A 22 -46.16 -4.90 -33.89
N GLY A 23 -45.90 -5.01 -32.58
CA GLY A 23 -46.49 -6.00 -31.69
C GLY A 23 -46.95 -5.29 -30.43
N ASP A 24 -48.24 -5.44 -30.11
CA ASP A 24 -48.89 -4.92 -28.91
C ASP A 24 -48.23 -5.47 -27.65
N THR A 25 -47.35 -4.67 -27.04
CA THR A 25 -46.76 -4.96 -25.73
C THR A 25 -47.72 -4.50 -24.63
N PRO A 26 -48.01 -5.31 -23.60
CA PRO A 26 -48.78 -4.89 -22.43
C PRO A 26 -48.09 -3.69 -21.75
N PRO A 27 -48.83 -2.84 -21.02
CA PRO A 27 -48.22 -1.73 -20.28
C PRO A 27 -47.15 -2.28 -19.33
N GLU A 28 -45.90 -1.96 -19.66
CA GLU A 28 -44.73 -2.26 -18.86
C GLU A 28 -44.92 -1.54 -17.52
N GLU A 29 -45.16 -2.30 -16.45
CA GLU A 29 -45.12 -1.76 -15.10
C GLU A 29 -43.73 -1.16 -14.89
N ASP A 30 -43.68 0.17 -14.88
CA ASP A 30 -42.52 0.99 -14.49
C ASP A 30 -42.07 0.55 -13.09
N THR A 31 -41.28 -0.51 -13.05
CA THR A 31 -40.60 -0.93 -11.85
C THR A 31 -39.49 0.09 -11.68
N PRO A 32 -39.53 0.95 -10.64
CA PRO A 32 -38.50 1.95 -10.45
C PRO A 32 -37.18 1.19 -10.33
N THR A 33 -36.36 1.28 -11.38
CA THR A 33 -35.02 0.71 -11.41
C THR A 33 -34.29 1.49 -10.33
N LYS A 34 -34.22 0.89 -9.14
CA LYS A 34 -33.56 1.46 -7.98
C LYS A 34 -32.10 1.57 -8.36
N THR A 35 -31.72 2.72 -8.91
CA THR A 35 -30.34 3.09 -9.20
C THR A 35 -29.64 3.11 -7.84
N THR A 36 -29.12 1.96 -7.44
CA THR A 36 -28.25 1.82 -6.29
C THR A 36 -27.03 2.65 -6.64
N SER A 37 -27.02 3.91 -6.17
CA SER A 37 -25.87 4.78 -6.29
C SER A 37 -24.68 4.02 -5.71
N LYS A 38 -23.79 3.53 -6.59
CA LYS A 38 -22.62 2.77 -6.18
C LYS A 38 -21.84 3.66 -5.23
N LYS A 39 -21.75 3.26 -3.96
CA LYS A 39 -21.10 4.06 -2.93
C LYS A 39 -19.66 4.31 -3.36
N GLU A 40 -19.26 5.57 -3.40
CA GLU A 40 -17.91 5.94 -3.79
C GLU A 40 -16.92 5.56 -2.67
N ALA A 41 -15.81 4.93 -3.04
CA ALA A 41 -14.76 4.61 -2.11
C ALA A 41 -14.11 5.89 -1.58
N SER A 42 -13.91 5.95 -0.27
CA SER A 42 -13.19 7.02 0.43
C SER A 42 -11.66 6.86 0.35
N GLY A 43 -11.18 5.81 -0.29
CA GLY A 43 -9.76 5.53 -0.47
C GLY A 43 -9.49 4.04 -0.59
N TRP A 44 -8.22 3.68 -0.46
CA TRP A 44 -7.75 2.31 -0.50
C TRP A 44 -6.51 2.13 0.38
N TYR A 45 -6.21 0.89 0.74
CA TYR A 45 -4.92 0.57 1.37
C TYR A 45 -4.45 -0.85 1.06
N MET A 46 -3.18 -1.10 1.33
CA MET A 46 -2.55 -2.41 1.29
C MET A 46 -1.74 -2.64 2.56
N ARG A 47 -1.39 -3.91 2.80
CA ARG A 47 -0.60 -4.32 3.96
C ARG A 47 0.66 -5.04 3.49
N THR A 48 1.83 -4.50 3.84
CA THR A 48 3.13 -5.12 3.59
C THR A 48 3.49 -6.03 4.75
N THR A 49 3.62 -7.32 4.49
CA THR A 49 4.12 -8.30 5.46
C THR A 49 5.55 -8.70 5.12
N ALA A 50 6.29 -9.09 6.15
CA ALA A 50 7.65 -9.60 6.03
C ALA A 50 7.78 -10.92 6.77
N GLU A 51 8.50 -11.83 6.14
CA GLU A 51 8.94 -13.10 6.70
C GLU A 51 10.45 -13.20 6.57
N ALA A 52 11.13 -13.57 7.66
CA ALA A 52 12.57 -13.81 7.68
C ALA A 52 12.84 -15.28 8.02
N THR A 53 13.61 -15.97 7.20
CA THR A 53 14.04 -17.36 7.43
C THR A 53 15.54 -17.38 7.72
N THR A 54 15.93 -17.86 8.90
CA THR A 54 17.34 -18.04 9.27
C THR A 54 17.96 -19.27 8.59
N GLU A 55 19.29 -19.38 8.60
CA GLU A 55 20.01 -20.48 7.96
C GLU A 55 19.61 -21.88 8.49
N ASP A 56 19.21 -21.97 9.76
CA ASP A 56 18.67 -23.19 10.39
C ASP A 56 17.21 -23.50 9.97
N GLY A 57 16.64 -22.71 9.07
CA GLY A 57 15.27 -22.87 8.56
C GLY A 57 14.18 -22.30 9.45
N LYS A 58 14.51 -21.61 10.56
CA LYS A 58 13.49 -21.03 11.43
C LYS A 58 12.87 -19.79 10.81
N VAL A 59 11.54 -19.79 10.74
CA VAL A 59 10.74 -18.73 10.13
C VAL A 59 10.23 -17.75 11.18
N TYR A 60 10.42 -16.46 10.90
CA TYR A 60 9.95 -15.34 11.70
C TYR A 60 9.02 -14.47 10.87
N THR A 61 7.73 -14.49 11.19
CA THR A 61 6.72 -13.67 10.53
C THR A 61 6.33 -12.51 11.43
N HIS A 62 6.26 -11.30 10.89
CA HIS A 62 5.65 -10.17 11.59
C HIS A 62 4.17 -10.07 11.19
N LYS A 63 3.27 -10.30 12.15
CA LYS A 63 1.82 -10.20 11.91
C LYS A 63 1.35 -8.75 11.77
N SER A 64 2.09 -7.79 12.33
CA SER A 64 1.78 -6.36 12.20
C SER A 64 2.26 -5.80 10.88
N ALA A 65 1.54 -6.10 9.81
CA ALA A 65 1.87 -5.59 8.48
C ALA A 65 1.98 -4.06 8.48
N GLY A 66 2.97 -3.52 7.77
CA GLY A 66 3.07 -2.08 7.52
C GLY A 66 1.97 -1.69 6.53
N VAL A 67 1.06 -0.82 6.96
CA VAL A 67 -0.11 -0.40 6.18
C VAL A 67 0.18 0.88 5.41
N PHE A 68 -0.08 0.88 4.11
CA PHE A 68 0.01 2.12 3.32
C PHE A 68 -1.17 2.23 2.37
N GLY A 69 -1.46 3.45 1.95
CA GLY A 69 -2.52 3.69 0.99
C GLY A 69 -2.83 5.16 0.86
N ALA A 70 -4.06 5.43 0.40
CA ALA A 70 -4.56 6.78 0.28
C ALA A 70 -5.98 6.86 0.81
N LEU A 71 -6.28 7.89 1.61
CA LEU A 71 -7.61 8.17 2.15
C LEU A 71 -8.00 9.62 1.91
N LYS A 72 -9.28 9.85 1.65
CA LYS A 72 -9.83 11.19 1.40
C LYS A 72 -9.65 12.12 2.61
N GLU A 73 -9.64 11.55 3.81
CA GLU A 73 -9.46 12.28 5.08
C GLU A 73 -8.02 12.26 5.57
N SER A 74 -7.10 11.69 4.80
CA SER A 74 -5.67 11.75 5.10
C SER A 74 -4.99 12.96 4.45
N SER A 75 -3.85 13.33 5.01
CA SER A 75 -2.91 14.29 4.45
C SER A 75 -1.60 13.60 4.06
N ASP A 76 -0.78 14.28 3.25
CA ASP A 76 0.57 13.79 2.95
C ASP A 76 1.58 14.06 4.09
N GLU A 77 1.18 14.88 5.06
CA GLU A 77 1.86 15.08 6.34
C GLU A 77 1.26 14.18 7.42
N LYS A 78 1.83 14.21 8.64
CA LYS A 78 1.32 13.48 9.79
C LYS A 78 -0.17 13.77 10.05
N ASP A 79 -0.97 12.71 10.15
CA ASP A 79 -2.36 12.77 10.53
C ASP A 79 -2.76 11.69 11.55
N ARG A 80 -4.07 11.55 11.78
CA ARG A 80 -4.64 10.63 12.78
C ARG A 80 -4.60 9.15 12.36
N HIS A 81 -4.36 8.87 11.08
CA HIS A 81 -4.26 7.53 10.50
C HIS A 81 -2.82 7.00 10.54
N ASP A 82 -1.85 7.82 10.93
CA ASP A 82 -0.45 7.42 11.15
C ASP A 82 -0.25 6.86 12.56
N ILE A 83 -0.18 5.54 12.65
CA ILE A 83 -0.08 4.82 13.91
C ILE A 83 1.40 4.71 14.26
N LYS A 84 1.85 5.41 15.30
CA LYS A 84 3.24 5.31 15.79
C LYS A 84 3.58 3.86 16.13
N ALA A 85 4.76 3.40 15.69
CA ALA A 85 5.23 2.06 15.98
C ALA A 85 5.52 1.90 17.49
N PHE A 86 5.15 0.75 18.05
CA PHE A 86 5.36 0.43 19.46
C PHE A 86 5.70 -1.06 19.66
N GLY A 87 6.28 -1.39 20.82
CA GLY A 87 6.56 -2.77 21.23
C GLY A 87 7.89 -3.34 20.71
N SER A 88 8.19 -4.58 21.13
CA SER A 88 9.45 -5.29 20.85
C SER A 88 9.23 -6.59 20.02
N ALA A 89 9.01 -6.50 18.72
CA ALA A 89 9.01 -7.62 17.78
C ALA A 89 10.44 -7.99 17.33
N THR A 90 10.57 -9.18 16.75
CA THR A 90 11.86 -9.67 16.21
C THR A 90 12.11 -9.17 14.79
N LEU A 91 11.03 -8.92 14.04
CA LEU A 91 10.99 -8.42 12.68
C LEU A 91 9.85 -7.39 12.63
N TYR A 92 10.01 -6.29 11.91
CA TYR A 92 8.98 -5.26 11.73
C TYR A 92 8.97 -4.74 10.31
N VAL A 93 7.81 -4.24 9.88
CA VAL A 93 7.67 -3.35 8.72
C VAL A 93 7.15 -2.02 9.24
N VAL A 94 7.90 -0.94 9.03
CA VAL A 94 7.57 0.41 9.52
C VAL A 94 7.83 1.46 8.45
N PHE A 95 7.13 2.58 8.52
CA PHE A 95 7.34 3.77 7.70
C PHE A 95 8.14 4.78 8.53
N PRO A 96 9.44 4.98 8.23
CA PRO A 96 10.23 5.97 8.93
C PRO A 96 9.85 7.37 8.43
N GLN A 97 9.51 8.26 9.37
CA GLN A 97 9.12 9.64 9.10
C GLN A 97 10.13 10.56 9.76
N GLN A 98 11.10 11.03 8.99
CA GLN A 98 12.19 11.88 9.50
C GLN A 98 11.87 13.37 9.39
N GLU A 99 10.95 13.72 8.50
CA GLU A 99 10.61 15.10 8.14
C GLU A 99 9.52 15.69 9.03
N TRP A 100 8.87 14.89 9.88
CA TRP A 100 7.76 15.31 10.74
C TRP A 100 8.19 16.05 12.02
N GLY A 101 9.37 16.66 12.03
CA GLY A 101 9.85 17.48 13.15
C GLY A 101 9.85 16.74 14.49
N GLU A 102 9.09 17.25 15.47
CA GLU A 102 8.94 16.65 16.82
C GLU A 102 8.27 15.27 16.81
N ASP A 103 7.54 14.97 15.73
CA ASP A 103 6.84 13.72 15.53
C ASP A 103 7.62 12.72 14.69
N ASN A 104 8.92 12.94 14.53
CA ASN A 104 9.76 11.97 13.85
C ASN A 104 9.74 10.59 14.52
N GLY A 105 9.95 9.55 13.71
CA GLY A 105 10.06 8.17 14.20
C GLY A 105 9.52 7.14 13.23
N ASP A 106 9.26 5.95 13.77
CA ASP A 106 8.70 4.83 13.02
C ASP A 106 7.19 4.76 13.20
N TYR A 107 6.47 4.50 12.12
CA TYR A 107 5.02 4.33 12.09
C TYR A 107 4.64 2.98 11.48
N PHE A 108 3.57 2.36 11.95
CA PHE A 108 2.99 1.15 11.35
C PHE A 108 2.10 1.46 10.15
N SER A 109 1.70 2.71 9.96
CA SER A 109 0.93 3.16 8.82
C SER A 109 1.42 4.50 8.26
N ASP A 110 1.27 4.66 6.94
CA ASP A 110 1.46 5.91 6.18
C ASP A 110 0.37 6.02 5.12
N TYR A 111 -0.60 6.90 5.35
CA TYR A 111 -1.68 7.17 4.40
C TYR A 111 -1.49 8.53 3.75
N ARG A 112 -1.63 8.57 2.42
CA ARG A 112 -1.58 9.81 1.63
C ARG A 112 -2.97 10.35 1.38
N HIS A 113 -3.04 11.61 0.93
CA HIS A 113 -4.32 12.14 0.47
C HIS A 113 -4.82 11.37 -0.75
N TYR A 114 -6.11 10.98 -0.74
CA TYR A 114 -6.75 10.32 -1.87
C TYR A 114 -7.53 11.32 -2.71
N ASP A 115 -7.06 11.51 -3.94
CA ASP A 115 -7.80 12.14 -5.02
C ASP A 115 -8.06 11.11 -6.13
N LYS A 116 -9.34 10.82 -6.38
CA LYS A 116 -9.77 9.81 -7.35
C LYS A 116 -9.45 10.19 -8.80
N GLU A 117 -9.40 11.48 -9.08
CA GLU A 117 -9.11 12.00 -10.42
C GLU A 117 -7.60 12.07 -10.66
N SER A 118 -6.82 11.90 -9.59
CA SER A 118 -5.38 11.97 -9.63
C SER A 118 -4.77 10.62 -9.97
N ALA A 119 -4.20 10.53 -11.17
CA ALA A 119 -3.25 9.48 -11.52
C ALA A 119 -1.84 9.77 -10.97
N ALA A 120 -1.71 10.66 -9.96
CA ALA A 120 -0.42 11.07 -9.46
C ALA A 120 0.40 9.87 -8.98
N ARG A 121 1.69 9.96 -9.28
CA ARG A 121 2.71 9.08 -8.75
C ARG A 121 2.78 9.27 -7.24
N GLN A 122 2.80 8.15 -6.51
CA GLN A 122 2.91 8.14 -5.05
C GLN A 122 4.03 7.21 -4.62
N VAL A 123 4.74 7.58 -3.55
CA VAL A 123 5.88 6.83 -3.02
C VAL A 123 5.75 6.68 -1.52
N TRP A 124 5.85 5.45 -1.04
CA TRP A 124 5.90 5.14 0.39
C TRP A 124 7.22 4.49 0.72
N THR A 125 8.02 5.15 1.56
CA THR A 125 9.28 4.58 2.05
C THR A 125 9.00 3.76 3.30
N PHE A 126 9.47 2.52 3.32
CA PHE A 126 9.35 1.66 4.49
C PHE A 126 10.66 0.95 4.79
N GLN A 127 10.78 0.48 6.02
CA GLN A 127 11.93 -0.27 6.51
C GLN A 127 11.48 -1.60 7.06
N VAL A 128 12.23 -2.64 6.71
CA VAL A 128 12.19 -3.92 7.40
C VAL A 128 13.26 -3.88 8.48
N LYS A 129 12.85 -3.87 9.75
CA LYS A 129 13.76 -3.84 10.90
C LYS A 129 13.80 -5.19 11.57
N ALA A 130 14.99 -5.70 11.84
CA ALA A 130 15.20 -7.01 12.41
C ALA A 130 16.13 -6.97 13.64
N LYS A 131 15.89 -7.86 14.61
CA LYS A 131 16.84 -8.10 15.70
C LYS A 131 18.13 -8.71 15.15
N SER A 132 19.24 -8.56 15.88
CA SER A 132 20.59 -8.98 15.45
C SER A 132 20.66 -10.42 14.91
N LYS A 133 19.93 -11.36 15.50
CA LYS A 133 19.90 -12.77 15.06
C LYS A 133 19.32 -13.02 13.66
N LEU A 134 18.74 -11.99 13.01
CA LEU A 134 18.16 -12.07 11.67
C LEU A 134 18.96 -11.28 10.63
N SER A 135 20.17 -10.83 10.97
CA SER A 135 21.01 -10.02 10.08
C SER A 135 21.31 -10.69 8.74
N ASP A 136 21.39 -12.02 8.73
CA ASP A 136 21.75 -12.82 7.56
C ASP A 136 20.56 -13.66 7.06
N ALA A 137 19.35 -13.38 7.58
CA ALA A 137 18.16 -14.12 7.20
C ALA A 137 17.74 -13.81 5.76
N THR A 138 17.20 -14.82 5.09
CA THR A 138 16.46 -14.66 3.84
C THR A 138 15.13 -13.97 4.13
N LEU A 139 14.84 -12.90 3.40
CA LEU A 139 13.67 -12.06 3.55
C LEU A 139 12.69 -12.33 2.40
N LYS A 140 11.42 -12.55 2.75
CA LYS A 140 10.28 -12.56 1.83
C LYS A 140 9.33 -11.43 2.20
N LEU A 141 8.93 -10.66 1.20
CA LEU A 141 7.90 -9.64 1.32
C LEU A 141 6.62 -10.11 0.65
N ALA A 142 5.48 -9.77 1.22
CA ALA A 142 4.18 -9.99 0.61
C ALA A 142 3.28 -8.77 0.79
N LEU A 143 2.30 -8.65 -0.10
CA LEU A 143 1.39 -7.51 -0.18
C LEU A 143 -0.05 -7.99 -0.18
N GLN A 144 -0.78 -7.68 0.90
CA GLN A 144 -2.19 -8.01 1.05
C GLN A 144 -3.07 -6.81 0.63
N GLY A 145 -4.29 -7.10 0.14
CA GLY A 145 -5.19 -6.12 -0.44
C GLY A 145 -5.11 -6.10 -1.98
N PRO A 146 -5.45 -4.99 -2.65
CA PRO A 146 -5.92 -3.74 -2.05
C PRO A 146 -7.28 -3.92 -1.37
N TYR A 147 -7.51 -3.10 -0.36
CA TYR A 147 -8.80 -2.96 0.27
C TYR A 147 -9.37 -1.60 -0.09
N LYS A 148 -10.57 -1.56 -0.68
CA LYS A 148 -11.37 -0.34 -0.81
C LYS A 148 -11.90 0.04 0.56
N VAL A 149 -11.91 1.33 0.83
CA VAL A 149 -12.34 1.88 2.12
C VAL A 149 -13.57 2.74 1.91
N TYR A 150 -14.61 2.52 2.71
CA TYR A 150 -15.84 3.31 2.66
C TYR A 150 -16.13 3.91 4.02
N LYS A 151 -16.18 5.25 4.11
CA LYS A 151 -16.53 5.94 5.34
C LYS A 151 -17.93 5.54 5.83
N LYS A 152 -18.07 5.26 7.13
CA LYS A 152 -19.36 5.04 7.79
C LYS A 152 -20.04 6.38 8.07
N GLU A 153 -21.36 6.36 8.27
CA GLU A 153 -22.11 7.57 8.65
C GLU A 153 -21.69 8.08 10.04
N ASP A 154 -21.41 7.16 10.96
CA ASP A 154 -20.90 7.47 12.30
C ASP A 154 -19.36 7.58 12.32
N PHE A 155 -18.70 6.59 12.90
CA PHE A 155 -17.25 6.54 13.09
C PHE A 155 -16.61 5.36 12.37
N GLY A 156 -15.44 5.61 11.78
CA GLY A 156 -14.59 4.61 11.15
C GLY A 156 -15.01 4.27 9.73
N TYR A 157 -14.53 3.11 9.27
CA TYR A 157 -14.66 2.69 7.88
C TYR A 157 -15.12 1.24 7.77
N ASN A 158 -15.72 0.92 6.63
CA ASN A 158 -15.81 -0.45 6.12
C ASN A 158 -14.66 -0.68 5.14
N GLU A 159 -14.13 -1.89 5.14
CA GLU A 159 -13.14 -2.34 4.17
C GLU A 159 -13.72 -3.47 3.33
N GLU A 160 -13.41 -3.46 2.04
CA GLU A 160 -13.78 -4.50 1.08
C GLU A 160 -12.53 -4.85 0.29
N GLU A 161 -12.19 -6.13 0.21
CA GLU A 161 -11.09 -6.57 -0.65
C GLU A 161 -11.46 -6.33 -2.12
N ASP A 162 -10.59 -5.63 -2.84
CA ASP A 162 -10.78 -5.27 -4.25
C ASP A 162 -9.85 -6.12 -5.11
N SER A 163 -10.18 -7.41 -5.26
CA SER A 163 -9.34 -8.38 -5.98
C SER A 163 -9.12 -8.01 -7.44
N ASP A 164 -10.06 -7.27 -8.04
CA ASP A 164 -10.04 -6.88 -9.46
C ASP A 164 -9.30 -5.55 -9.69
N SER A 165 -8.75 -4.96 -8.64
CA SER A 165 -8.05 -3.69 -8.73
C SER A 165 -6.76 -3.78 -9.51
N MET A 166 -6.57 -2.87 -10.47
CA MET A 166 -5.34 -2.77 -11.25
C MET A 166 -4.17 -2.12 -10.50
N ILE A 167 -4.43 -1.53 -9.33
CA ILE A 167 -3.42 -0.76 -8.59
C ILE A 167 -2.17 -1.57 -8.23
N LYS A 168 -2.30 -2.88 -8.00
CA LYS A 168 -1.15 -3.77 -7.79
C LYS A 168 -0.22 -3.81 -9.00
N ASN A 169 -0.76 -3.74 -10.20
CA ASN A 169 0.02 -3.74 -11.45
C ASN A 169 0.75 -2.40 -11.68
N GLU A 170 0.34 -1.34 -10.99
CA GLU A 170 1.00 -0.04 -11.02
C GLU A 170 2.12 0.08 -9.98
N LEU A 171 2.25 -0.89 -9.07
CA LEU A 171 3.23 -0.85 -8.00
C LEU A 171 4.56 -1.49 -8.39
N ASN A 172 5.63 -0.78 -8.06
CA ASN A 172 7.00 -1.25 -8.07
C ASN A 172 7.54 -1.27 -6.65
N LEU A 173 8.27 -2.33 -6.30
CA LEU A 173 9.09 -2.39 -5.10
C LEU A 173 10.51 -1.94 -5.47
N VAL A 174 10.95 -0.83 -4.90
CA VAL A 174 12.35 -0.38 -5.00
C VAL A 174 13.10 -0.86 -3.77
N ASP A 175 14.17 -1.61 -3.99
CA ASP A 175 15.13 -2.03 -2.99
C ASP A 175 16.28 -1.02 -2.95
N VAL A 176 16.12 -0.04 -2.06
CA VAL A 176 16.99 1.14 -1.95
C VAL A 176 18.42 0.71 -1.62
N ASP A 177 18.57 -0.28 -0.75
CA ASP A 177 19.86 -0.78 -0.30
C ASP A 177 20.69 -1.43 -1.41
N ASN A 178 20.03 -2.00 -2.42
CA ASN A 178 20.69 -2.77 -3.49
C ASN A 178 20.56 -2.11 -4.86
N ASN A 179 19.93 -0.93 -4.93
CA ASN A 179 19.66 -0.20 -6.17
C ASN A 179 18.93 -1.07 -7.22
N GLN A 180 17.91 -1.82 -6.78
CA GLN A 180 17.11 -2.71 -7.64
C GLN A 180 15.64 -2.33 -7.61
N THR A 181 14.93 -2.63 -8.70
CA THR A 181 13.47 -2.45 -8.79
C THR A 181 12.81 -3.73 -9.26
N TYR A 182 11.69 -4.07 -8.62
CA TYR A 182 10.91 -5.24 -8.92
C TYR A 182 9.45 -4.83 -9.18
N PRO A 183 8.86 -5.19 -10.33
CA PRO A 183 7.43 -5.02 -10.52
C PRO A 183 6.68 -5.95 -9.56
N TYR A 184 5.50 -5.54 -9.09
CA TYR A 184 4.69 -6.34 -8.18
C TYR A 184 4.51 -7.80 -8.61
N ALA A 185 4.36 -8.06 -9.91
CA ALA A 185 4.20 -9.40 -10.48
C ALA A 185 5.36 -10.36 -10.19
N LYS A 186 6.53 -9.87 -9.74
CA LYS A 186 7.69 -10.69 -9.35
C LYS A 186 7.79 -10.93 -7.85
N LEU A 187 6.98 -10.26 -7.03
CA LEU A 187 7.11 -10.24 -5.57
C LEU A 187 7.02 -11.63 -4.93
N ASN A 188 6.12 -12.49 -5.43
CA ASN A 188 5.93 -13.85 -4.89
C ASN A 188 7.13 -14.80 -5.14
N THR A 189 7.95 -14.51 -6.15
CA THR A 189 9.18 -15.26 -6.47
C THR A 189 10.44 -14.57 -6.00
N LEU A 190 10.32 -13.33 -5.52
CA LEU A 190 11.45 -12.52 -5.11
C LEU A 190 12.03 -13.07 -3.80
N THR A 191 13.34 -13.29 -3.81
CA THR A 191 14.10 -13.68 -2.61
C THR A 191 15.06 -12.55 -2.30
N LEU A 192 14.89 -11.94 -1.13
CA LEU A 192 15.75 -10.89 -0.61
C LEU A 192 16.59 -11.45 0.53
N ASN A 193 17.64 -10.74 0.95
CA ASN A 193 18.42 -11.10 2.13
C ASN A 193 18.63 -9.86 3.00
N MET A 194 18.83 -10.06 4.29
CA MET A 194 19.17 -8.96 5.19
C MET A 194 20.64 -8.52 5.06
N GLU A 195 21.52 -9.34 4.46
CA GLU A 195 22.91 -8.99 4.11
C GLU A 195 23.75 -8.45 5.27
N GLY A 196 23.68 -9.09 6.44
CA GLY A 196 24.32 -8.62 7.67
C GLY A 196 23.67 -7.37 8.28
N LYS A 197 22.67 -6.76 7.63
CA LYS A 197 22.02 -5.53 8.10
C LYS A 197 20.88 -5.85 9.06
N ARG A 198 20.67 -4.93 10.01
CA ARG A 198 19.50 -4.97 10.92
C ARG A 198 18.31 -4.19 10.37
N VAL A 199 18.52 -3.40 9.33
CA VAL A 199 17.52 -2.58 8.69
C VAL A 199 17.73 -2.67 7.19
N ARG A 200 16.66 -2.95 6.46
CA ARG A 200 16.59 -2.85 5.00
C ARG A 200 15.54 -1.80 4.63
N THR A 201 15.84 -0.94 3.67
CA THR A 201 14.99 0.15 3.20
C THR A 201 14.42 -0.17 1.84
N PHE A 202 13.12 0.03 1.70
CA PHE A 202 12.38 -0.22 0.49
C PHE A 202 11.44 0.94 0.20
N ARG A 203 10.98 1.04 -1.05
CA ARG A 203 9.89 1.95 -1.42
C ARG A 203 8.83 1.22 -2.23
N TRP A 204 7.57 1.46 -1.90
CA TRP A 204 6.47 1.21 -2.82
C TRP A 204 6.30 2.45 -3.70
N VAL A 205 6.44 2.29 -5.01
CA VAL A 205 6.23 3.35 -5.99
C VAL A 205 5.03 2.98 -6.85
N LYS A 206 3.95 3.75 -6.76
CA LYS A 206 2.80 3.66 -7.68
C LYS A 206 3.09 4.53 -8.90
N GLY A 207 3.30 3.91 -10.05
CA GLY A 207 3.66 4.59 -11.31
C GLY A 207 5.14 4.41 -11.67
N ALA A 208 5.70 5.41 -12.36
CA ALA A 208 7.08 5.38 -12.84
C ALA A 208 8.11 5.50 -11.70
N VAL A 209 9.19 4.74 -11.80
CA VAL A 209 10.33 4.79 -10.87
C VAL A 209 11.40 5.74 -11.43
N TYR A 210 11.93 6.61 -10.59
CA TYR A 210 12.94 7.61 -10.94
C TYR A 210 14.23 7.43 -10.14
N PRO A 211 15.37 8.02 -10.56
CA PRO A 211 16.65 7.87 -9.86
C PRO A 211 16.61 8.24 -8.37
N GLU A 212 15.84 9.25 -7.99
CA GLU A 212 15.67 9.68 -6.59
C GLU A 212 14.98 8.61 -5.71
N ASP A 213 14.26 7.65 -6.29
CA ASP A 213 13.68 6.52 -5.55
C ASP A 213 14.72 5.53 -5.04
N TYR A 214 15.99 5.69 -5.43
CA TYR A 214 17.10 4.89 -4.95
C TYR A 214 17.96 5.65 -3.94
N ASP A 215 17.67 6.93 -3.68
CA ASP A 215 18.44 7.71 -2.73
C ASP A 215 18.31 7.11 -1.32
N ALA A 216 19.42 7.02 -0.60
CA ALA A 216 19.39 6.57 0.79
C ALA A 216 18.49 7.50 1.61
N LEU A 217 17.79 6.93 2.60
CA LEU A 217 17.12 7.75 3.61
C LEU A 217 18.15 8.64 4.31
N ALA A 218 17.80 9.91 4.51
CA ALA A 218 18.64 10.80 5.28
C ALA A 218 18.94 10.19 6.65
N THR A 219 20.12 10.49 7.20
CA THR A 219 20.36 10.16 8.60
C THR A 219 19.72 11.25 9.44
N PRO A 220 18.86 10.95 10.42
CA PRO A 220 18.26 11.99 11.24
C PRO A 220 19.37 12.77 11.96
N SER A 221 19.49 14.06 11.62
CA SER A 221 20.54 14.97 12.08
C SER A 221 20.53 15.21 13.59
N HIS A 222 19.42 14.89 14.26
CA HIS A 222 19.29 14.91 15.71
C HIS A 222 18.57 13.67 16.21
N THR A 223 19.30 12.56 16.33
CA THR A 223 18.82 11.46 17.16
C THR A 223 18.95 11.92 18.61
N LYS A 224 17.93 12.61 19.15
CA LYS A 224 17.69 12.52 20.59
C LYS A 224 17.49 11.04 20.84
N SER A 225 18.54 10.37 21.29
CA SER A 225 18.54 8.97 21.69
C SER A 225 17.27 8.77 22.51
N LEU A 226 16.26 8.14 21.91
CA LEU A 226 15.15 7.59 22.64
C LEU A 226 15.78 6.50 23.51
N GLN A 227 16.25 6.89 24.70
CA GLN A 227 16.23 5.97 25.82
C GLN A 227 14.85 5.35 25.75
N MET A 228 14.80 4.03 25.60
CA MET A 228 13.59 3.25 25.81
C MET A 228 13.14 3.49 27.25
N GLN A 229 12.57 4.66 27.51
CA GLN A 229 11.77 4.87 28.68
C GLN A 229 10.61 3.92 28.49
N SER A 230 10.59 2.91 29.35
CA SER A 230 9.45 2.06 29.61
C SER A 230 8.22 2.95 29.72
N LEU A 231 7.54 3.14 28.60
CA LEU A 231 6.22 3.73 28.56
C LEU A 231 5.35 2.74 29.32
N LYS A 232 5.11 3.03 30.60
CA LYS A 232 3.91 2.57 31.29
C LYS A 232 2.73 3.21 30.58
N THR A 233 2.39 2.67 29.41
CA THR A 233 1.26 3.15 28.62
C THR A 233 0.00 2.85 29.41
N GLN A 234 -0.64 3.91 29.93
CA GLN A 234 -2.04 3.84 30.29
C GLN A 234 -2.79 3.35 29.06
N GLN A 235 -3.29 2.12 29.14
CA GLN A 235 -3.98 1.42 28.08
C GLN A 235 -5.36 2.08 27.90
N ARG A 236 -5.41 3.25 27.25
CA ARG A 236 -6.66 3.73 26.66
C ARG A 236 -6.99 2.77 25.53
N LYS A 237 -8.02 1.95 25.74
CA LYS A 237 -8.61 1.07 24.74
C LYS A 237 -8.94 1.92 23.51
N PRO A 238 -8.28 1.73 22.35
CA PRO A 238 -8.60 2.52 21.18
C PRO A 238 -10.03 2.18 20.75
N GLU A 239 -10.88 3.19 20.72
CA GLU A 239 -12.22 3.08 20.15
C GLU A 239 -12.06 3.03 18.62
N THR A 240 -12.25 1.81 18.10
CA THR A 240 -12.37 1.39 16.69
C THR A 240 -11.08 1.22 15.87
N LYS A 241 -11.10 0.14 15.07
CA LYS A 241 -9.97 -0.66 14.57
C LYS A 241 -9.70 -0.45 13.07
N PHE A 242 -9.66 0.78 12.60
CA PHE A 242 -9.32 1.02 11.20
C PHE A 242 -7.80 1.13 11.01
N GLY A 243 -7.23 0.41 10.04
CA GLY A 243 -5.80 0.47 9.73
C GLY A 243 -4.86 -0.19 10.75
N PHE A 244 -5.39 -0.76 11.84
CA PHE A 244 -4.57 -1.51 12.79
C PHE A 244 -4.27 -2.91 12.26
N PRO A 245 -3.05 -3.43 12.47
CA PRO A 245 -2.78 -4.83 12.22
C PRO A 245 -3.65 -5.75 13.08
N PRO A 246 -3.92 -7.00 12.64
CA PRO A 246 -4.65 -7.97 13.46
C PRO A 246 -3.97 -8.15 14.83
N VAL A 247 -4.77 -8.22 15.88
CA VAL A 247 -4.28 -8.47 17.26
C VAL A 247 -3.61 -9.86 17.28
N PRO A 248 -2.41 -10.00 17.88
CA PRO A 248 -1.59 -11.22 17.80
C PRO A 248 -2.24 -12.51 18.29
#